data_AF-A0A7X9Q5E1-F1
#
_entry.id   AF-A0A7X9Q5E1-F1
#
_cell.length_a   1.000
_cell.length_b   1.000
_cell.length_c   1.000
_cell.angle_alpha   90.00
_cell.angle_beta   90.00
_cell.angle_gamma   90.00
#
_symmetry.space_group_name_H-M   'P 1'
#
loop_
_entity.id
_entity.type
_entity.pdbx_description
1 polymer ?
#
loop_
_entity_poly.entity_id
_entity_poly.type
_entity_poly.pdbx_seq_one_letter_code
_entity_poly.pdbx_strand_id
1 'polypeptide(L)'
;MKGTWFKKLLPHFIAVAVFAIVAIVYCKPVLQGKVLNQHDSQGWKGMAQQSFEVKEKTGHFPLWTNSMFAGMPAYQIAMEGTSNIGAGISFISKAYSLWLPEPISYFFIASLSFYILCIILGLNPWVGILGGLAYAYSTYNPIIVSVGHNTKMMSIAYAPVVIAGVLLLFKKKYIAGLLITAFFSGVLIGQNHLQIVYYLILIIGALSIGFLLKSFKEKQIGSGIIALALAAIGGIIGLGINASLIMPTYDYAKETMRGGVSQLTLS
;
A
#
# COMPACT_ATOMS: atom_id res chain seq x y z
N MET A 1 -2.99 23.59 33.22
CA MET A 1 -2.09 22.86 32.29
C MET A 1 -2.81 21.98 31.24
N LYS A 2 -4.15 21.85 31.20
CA LYS A 2 -4.87 20.99 30.24
C LYS A 2 -5.11 21.60 28.84
N GLY A 3 -4.88 22.91 28.64
CA GLY A 3 -5.21 23.62 27.38
C GLY A 3 -4.13 23.61 26.28
N THR A 4 -2.88 23.26 26.57
CA THR A 4 -1.76 23.37 25.61
C THR A 4 -1.63 22.16 24.69
N TRP A 5 -1.97 20.96 25.16
CA TRP A 5 -1.92 19.75 24.34
C TRP A 5 -3.07 19.69 23.33
N PHE A 6 -4.27 20.11 23.76
CA PHE A 6 -5.43 20.19 22.86
C PHE A 6 -5.17 21.14 21.69
N LYS A 7 -4.59 22.32 21.94
CA LYS A 7 -4.20 23.26 20.88
C LYS A 7 -3.15 22.71 19.91
N LYS A 8 -2.27 21.81 20.37
CA LYS A 8 -1.27 21.14 19.52
C LYS A 8 -1.84 19.99 18.70
N LEU A 9 -2.85 19.29 19.21
CA LEU A 9 -3.52 18.19 18.50
C LEU A 9 -4.63 18.66 17.57
N LEU A 10 -5.22 19.82 17.84
CA LEU A 10 -6.33 20.37 17.06
C LEU A 10 -6.05 20.41 15.54
N PRO A 11 -4.87 20.84 15.04
CA PRO A 11 -4.59 20.82 13.61
C PRO A 11 -4.59 19.42 12.99
N HIS A 12 -4.23 18.39 13.77
CA HIS A 12 -4.24 17.00 13.31
C HIS A 12 -5.68 16.44 13.21
N PHE A 13 -6.54 16.76 14.19
CA PHE A 13 -7.95 16.42 14.10
C PHE A 13 -8.64 17.13 12.94
N ILE A 14 -8.33 18.42 12.72
CA ILE A 14 -8.81 19.18 11.57
C ILE A 14 -8.34 18.53 10.27
N ALA A 15 -7.07 18.11 10.17
CA ALA A 15 -6.56 17.44 8.98
C ALA A 15 -7.37 16.17 8.64
N VAL A 16 -7.58 15.29 9.62
CA VAL A 16 -8.36 14.06 9.45
C VAL A 16 -9.80 14.37 9.01
N ALA A 17 -10.45 15.34 9.65
CA ALA A 17 -11.80 15.76 9.29
C ALA A 17 -11.87 16.32 7.87
N VAL A 18 -10.93 17.18 7.49
CA VAL A 18 -10.84 17.76 6.14
C VAL A 18 -10.65 16.66 5.09
N PHE A 19 -9.73 15.72 5.32
CA PHE A 19 -9.51 14.62 4.36
C PHE A 19 -10.76 13.76 4.19
N ALA A 20 -11.46 13.44 5.29
CA ALA A 20 -12.69 12.66 5.24
C ALA A 20 -13.80 13.42 4.48
N ILE A 21 -14.03 14.69 4.82
CA ILE A 21 -15.06 15.52 4.18
C ILE A 21 -14.79 15.67 2.68
N VAL A 22 -13.56 16.01 2.30
CA VAL A 22 -13.22 16.22 0.88
C VAL A 22 -13.37 14.90 0.10
N ALA A 23 -12.91 13.78 0.65
CA ALA A 23 -13.09 12.47 0.01
C ALA A 23 -14.58 12.09 -0.14
N ILE A 24 -15.39 12.34 0.89
CA ILE A 24 -16.84 12.09 0.85
C ILE A 24 -17.54 12.96 -0.20
N VAL A 25 -17.22 14.24 -0.25
CA VAL A 25 -17.81 15.19 -1.20
C VAL A 25 -17.41 14.82 -2.63
N TYR A 26 -16.13 14.50 -2.85
CA TYR A 26 -15.62 14.11 -4.17
C TYR A 26 -16.27 12.81 -4.67
N CYS A 27 -16.40 11.81 -3.80
CA CYS A 27 -16.98 10.51 -4.12
C CYS A 27 -18.48 10.40 -3.80
N LYS A 28 -19.19 11.53 -3.66
CA LYS A 28 -20.61 11.59 -3.28
C LYS A 28 -21.53 10.61 -4.03
N PRO A 29 -21.36 10.34 -5.35
CA PRO A 29 -22.20 9.37 -6.06
C PRO A 29 -22.26 7.98 -5.41
N VAL A 30 -21.18 7.54 -4.76
CA VAL A 30 -21.11 6.22 -4.11
C VAL A 30 -22.06 6.12 -2.91
N LEU A 31 -22.25 7.22 -2.18
CA LEU A 31 -23.22 7.27 -1.08
C LEU A 31 -24.68 7.22 -1.57
N GLN A 32 -24.91 7.44 -2.87
CA GLN A 32 -26.23 7.33 -3.51
C GLN A 32 -26.49 5.91 -4.06
N GLY A 33 -25.63 4.94 -3.74
CA GLY A 33 -25.71 3.58 -4.26
C GLY A 33 -25.24 3.44 -5.72
N LYS A 34 -24.64 4.49 -6.30
CA LYS A 34 -24.05 4.41 -7.64
C LYS A 34 -22.72 3.69 -7.56
N VAL A 35 -22.50 2.76 -8.48
CA VAL A 35 -21.25 2.01 -8.58
C VAL A 35 -20.44 2.58 -9.75
N LEU A 36 -19.13 2.74 -9.54
CA LEU A 36 -18.23 3.20 -10.58
C LEU A 36 -18.04 2.09 -11.62
N ASN A 37 -18.25 2.41 -12.90
CA ASN A 37 -18.05 1.46 -13.99
C ASN A 37 -16.55 1.30 -14.28
N GLN A 38 -15.91 0.38 -13.56
CA GLN A 38 -14.48 0.09 -13.63
C GLN A 38 -14.23 -1.13 -14.52
N HIS A 39 -13.64 -0.92 -15.71
CA HIS A 39 -13.41 -2.00 -16.67
C HIS A 39 -12.47 -3.10 -16.13
N ASP A 40 -11.44 -2.74 -15.35
CA ASP A 40 -10.55 -3.74 -14.75
C ASP A 40 -11.28 -4.61 -13.73
N SER A 41 -12.16 -4.00 -12.94
CA SER A 41 -12.94 -4.74 -11.95
C SER A 41 -13.96 -5.65 -12.61
N GLN A 42 -14.56 -5.24 -13.73
CA GLN A 42 -15.44 -6.10 -14.52
C GLN A 42 -14.68 -7.25 -15.18
N GLY A 43 -13.53 -6.96 -15.79
CA GLY A 43 -12.65 -7.98 -16.37
C GLY A 43 -12.24 -9.01 -15.32
N TRP A 44 -11.77 -8.57 -14.17
CA TRP A 44 -11.41 -9.46 -13.06
C TRP A 44 -12.57 -10.33 -12.58
N LYS A 45 -13.77 -9.77 -12.43
CA LYS A 45 -14.97 -10.55 -12.09
C LYS A 45 -15.24 -11.65 -13.11
N GLY A 46 -15.15 -11.34 -14.40
CA GLY A 46 -15.28 -12.32 -15.48
C GLY A 46 -14.24 -13.44 -15.39
N MET A 47 -12.97 -13.09 -15.14
CA MET A 47 -11.90 -14.08 -14.98
C MET A 47 -12.12 -15.01 -13.77
N ALA A 48 -12.58 -14.45 -12.65
CA ALA A 48 -12.72 -15.16 -11.37
C ALA A 48 -14.02 -15.96 -11.24
N GLN A 49 -15.02 -15.73 -12.10
CA GLN A 49 -16.38 -16.28 -11.97
C GLN A 49 -16.41 -17.80 -11.78
N GLN A 50 -15.69 -18.55 -12.63
CA GLN A 50 -15.61 -20.02 -12.51
C GLN A 50 -15.04 -20.43 -11.14
N SER A 51 -14.02 -19.74 -10.65
CA SER A 51 -13.40 -20.03 -9.36
C SER A 51 -14.37 -19.78 -8.18
N PHE A 52 -15.24 -18.78 -8.29
CA PHE A 52 -16.29 -18.53 -7.31
C PHE A 52 -17.36 -19.64 -7.32
N GLU A 53 -17.82 -20.06 -8.50
CA GLU A 53 -18.81 -21.15 -8.63
C GLU A 53 -18.31 -22.48 -8.08
N VAL A 54 -17.02 -22.79 -8.26
CA VAL A 54 -16.40 -23.97 -7.67
C VAL A 54 -16.37 -23.83 -6.15
N LYS A 55 -15.93 -22.68 -5.63
CA LYS A 55 -15.89 -22.42 -4.20
C LYS A 55 -17.25 -22.55 -3.53
N GLU A 56 -18.33 -22.08 -4.16
CA GLU A 56 -19.69 -22.23 -3.62
C GLU A 56 -20.08 -23.70 -3.44
N LYS A 57 -19.56 -24.61 -4.27
CA LYS A 57 -19.86 -26.05 -4.22
C LYS A 57 -18.93 -26.83 -3.31
N THR A 58 -17.65 -26.48 -3.26
CA THR A 58 -16.61 -27.26 -2.57
C THR A 58 -16.14 -26.64 -1.26
N GLY A 59 -16.51 -25.38 -0.99
CA GLY A 59 -16.05 -24.60 0.15
C GLY A 59 -14.70 -23.91 -0.03
N HIS A 60 -13.95 -24.20 -1.10
CA HIS A 60 -12.60 -23.66 -1.34
C HIS A 60 -12.40 -23.22 -2.78
N PHE A 61 -11.60 -22.16 -2.99
CA PHE A 61 -11.18 -21.78 -4.33
C PHE A 61 -10.36 -22.89 -5.00
N PRO A 62 -10.55 -23.14 -6.31
CA PRO A 62 -9.71 -24.08 -7.04
C PRO A 62 -8.28 -23.55 -7.19
N LEU A 63 -7.31 -24.45 -7.34
CA LEU A 63 -5.92 -24.08 -7.64
C LEU A 63 -5.68 -23.85 -9.15
N TRP A 64 -6.60 -24.29 -10.01
CA TRP A 64 -6.53 -24.19 -11.46
C TRP A 64 -7.86 -23.71 -12.04
N THR A 65 -7.83 -22.86 -13.06
CA THR A 65 -9.02 -22.45 -13.81
C THR A 65 -8.83 -22.71 -15.31
N ASN A 66 -9.91 -23.12 -15.98
CA ASN A 66 -9.94 -23.33 -17.43
C ASN A 66 -10.57 -22.14 -18.17
N SER A 67 -11.21 -21.22 -17.45
CA SER A 67 -11.88 -20.04 -18.02
C SER A 67 -10.92 -19.04 -18.68
N MET A 68 -9.63 -19.13 -18.38
CA MET A 68 -8.61 -18.19 -18.83
C MET A 68 -7.45 -18.90 -19.51
N PHE A 69 -7.05 -18.40 -20.69
CA PHE A 69 -5.88 -18.85 -21.46
C PHE A 69 -5.82 -20.38 -21.69
N ALA A 70 -6.98 -21.03 -21.86
CA ALA A 70 -7.11 -22.50 -21.94
C ALA A 70 -6.61 -23.28 -20.71
N GLY A 71 -6.37 -22.59 -19.59
CA GLY A 71 -5.83 -23.17 -18.37
C GLY A 71 -4.78 -22.26 -17.74
N MET A 72 -4.97 -21.86 -16.50
CA MET A 72 -3.93 -21.23 -15.70
C MET A 72 -4.12 -21.47 -14.21
N PRO A 73 -3.09 -21.27 -13.38
CA PRO A 73 -3.24 -21.37 -11.94
C PRO A 73 -4.21 -20.31 -11.39
N ALA A 74 -5.29 -20.74 -10.75
CA ALA A 74 -6.38 -19.87 -10.31
C ALA A 74 -5.98 -18.93 -9.17
N TYR A 75 -4.95 -19.29 -8.39
CA TYR A 75 -4.41 -18.42 -7.33
C TYR A 75 -3.80 -17.11 -7.85
N GLN A 76 -3.53 -17.00 -9.16
CA GLN A 76 -3.13 -15.75 -9.81
C GLN A 76 -4.31 -14.80 -10.06
N ILE A 77 -5.55 -15.30 -10.00
CA ILE A 77 -6.78 -14.54 -10.23
C ILE A 77 -7.51 -14.30 -8.91
N ALA A 78 -7.77 -15.37 -8.16
CA ALA A 78 -8.49 -15.34 -6.89
C ALA A 78 -7.93 -16.43 -5.97
N MET A 79 -7.61 -16.04 -4.73
CA MET A 79 -7.09 -16.96 -3.72
C MET A 79 -7.70 -16.63 -2.37
N GLU A 80 -7.89 -17.65 -1.54
CA GLU A 80 -8.24 -17.47 -0.14
C GLU A 80 -7.03 -17.00 0.67
N GLY A 81 -7.24 -16.03 1.57
CA GLY A 81 -6.25 -15.66 2.56
C GLY A 81 -6.14 -16.76 3.61
N THR A 82 -5.03 -17.50 3.59
CA THR A 82 -4.83 -18.67 4.47
C THR A 82 -4.30 -18.32 5.87
N SER A 83 -4.01 -17.05 6.16
CA SER A 83 -3.38 -16.64 7.42
C SER A 83 -4.23 -15.69 8.27
N ASN A 84 -4.28 -15.95 9.58
CA ASN A 84 -4.88 -15.06 10.59
C ASN A 84 -4.19 -13.68 10.62
N ILE A 85 -2.91 -13.63 10.22
CA ILE A 85 -2.13 -12.40 10.10
C ILE A 85 -2.74 -11.47 9.04
N GLY A 86 -3.19 -12.02 7.90
CA GLY A 86 -3.88 -11.27 6.85
C GLY A 86 -5.19 -10.65 7.35
N ALA A 87 -5.96 -11.38 8.17
CA ALA A 87 -7.19 -10.85 8.77
C ALA A 87 -6.91 -9.67 9.73
N GLY A 88 -5.89 -9.77 10.57
CA GLY A 88 -5.47 -8.67 11.46
C GLY A 88 -5.01 -7.42 10.69
N ILE A 89 -4.23 -7.60 9.62
CA ILE A 89 -3.79 -6.51 8.74
C ILE A 89 -4.98 -5.87 8.03
N SER A 90 -5.95 -6.66 7.57
CA SER A 90 -7.18 -6.15 6.96
C SER A 90 -7.99 -5.31 7.94
N PHE A 91 -8.13 -5.76 9.19
CA PHE A 91 -8.83 -5.00 10.23
C PHE A 91 -8.15 -3.65 10.51
N ILE A 92 -6.83 -3.65 10.69
CA ILE A 92 -6.09 -2.40 10.96
C ILE A 92 -6.13 -1.48 9.73
N SER A 93 -6.08 -2.02 8.51
CA SER A 93 -6.22 -1.24 7.29
C SER A 93 -7.59 -0.58 7.17
N LYS A 94 -8.67 -1.30 7.53
CA LYS A 94 -10.03 -0.73 7.63
C LYS A 94 -10.14 0.33 8.71
N ALA A 95 -9.45 0.13 9.84
CA ALA A 95 -9.39 1.14 10.89
C ALA A 95 -8.66 2.40 10.43
N TYR A 96 -7.54 2.23 9.73
CA TYR A 96 -6.78 3.31 9.12
C TYR A 96 -7.58 4.06 8.05
N SER A 97 -8.53 3.40 7.38
CA SER A 97 -9.45 4.01 6.42
C SER A 97 -10.70 4.64 7.03
N LEU A 98 -10.82 4.66 8.37
CA LEU A 98 -12.04 5.04 9.09
C LEU A 98 -13.29 4.29 8.61
N TRP A 99 -13.14 3.05 8.15
CA TRP A 99 -14.23 2.22 7.62
C TRP A 99 -15.01 2.89 6.47
N LEU A 100 -14.39 3.89 5.82
CA LEU A 100 -14.98 4.54 4.66
C LEU A 100 -15.07 3.56 3.48
N PRO A 101 -16.16 3.61 2.68
CA PRO A 101 -16.33 2.74 1.53
C PRO A 101 -15.37 3.10 0.41
N GLU A 102 -15.08 2.16 -0.47
CA GLU A 102 -14.31 2.43 -1.69
C GLU A 102 -15.18 3.22 -2.69
N PRO A 103 -14.61 4.20 -3.41
CA PRO A 103 -13.22 4.65 -3.43
C PRO A 103 -12.94 5.82 -2.47
N ILE A 104 -13.86 6.16 -1.55
CA ILE A 104 -13.66 7.24 -0.55
C ILE A 104 -12.40 6.98 0.28
N SER A 105 -12.24 5.73 0.73
CA SER A 105 -11.08 5.27 1.49
C SER A 105 -9.75 5.52 0.76
N TYR A 106 -9.70 5.42 -0.56
CA TYR A 106 -8.46 5.56 -1.35
C TYR A 106 -7.90 6.98 -1.23
N PHE A 107 -8.74 7.98 -1.45
CA PHE A 107 -8.35 9.39 -1.35
C PHE A 107 -8.06 9.78 0.09
N PHE A 108 -8.85 9.27 1.04
CA PHE A 108 -8.61 9.51 2.47
C PHE A 108 -7.24 8.98 2.92
N ILE A 109 -6.93 7.72 2.60
CA ILE A 109 -5.66 7.08 2.95
C ILE A 109 -4.50 7.81 2.27
N ALA A 110 -4.62 8.15 0.99
CA ALA A 110 -3.56 8.87 0.28
C ALA A 110 -3.27 10.23 0.93
N SER A 111 -4.31 11.00 1.29
CA SER A 111 -4.15 12.27 1.99
C SER A 111 -3.54 12.10 3.38
N LEU A 112 -4.02 11.13 4.15
CA LEU A 112 -3.54 10.89 5.51
C LEU A 112 -2.08 10.41 5.53
N SER A 113 -1.72 9.46 4.68
CA SER A 113 -0.36 8.93 4.59
C SER A 113 0.64 10.01 4.19
N PHE A 114 0.29 10.85 3.21
CA PHE A 114 1.16 11.95 2.78
C PHE A 114 1.23 13.06 3.84
N TYR A 115 0.12 13.34 4.52
CA TYR A 115 0.11 14.24 5.67
C TYR A 115 1.06 13.78 6.78
N ILE A 116 1.01 12.50 7.15
CA ILE A 116 1.92 11.90 8.15
C ILE A 116 3.39 12.09 7.73
N LEU A 117 3.69 11.87 6.44
CA LEU A 117 5.02 12.14 5.88
C LEU A 117 5.42 13.62 6.05
N CYS A 118 4.53 14.57 5.73
CA CYS A 118 4.79 16.00 5.92
C CYS A 118 5.07 16.35 7.39
N ILE A 119 4.29 15.82 8.33
CA ILE A 119 4.51 16.06 9.77
C ILE A 119 5.86 15.48 10.21
N ILE A 120 6.21 14.28 9.74
CA ILE A 120 7.49 13.65 10.07
C ILE A 120 8.66 14.41 9.48
N LEU A 121 8.52 15.00 8.29
CA LEU A 121 9.52 15.90 7.69
C LEU A 121 9.66 17.22 8.46
N GLY A 122 8.67 17.60 9.27
CA GLY A 122 8.67 18.81 10.10
C GLY A 122 7.93 19.99 9.46
N LEU A 123 7.09 19.74 8.45
CA LEU A 123 6.23 20.77 7.88
C LEU A 123 5.13 21.19 8.86
N ASN A 124 4.65 22.43 8.69
CA ASN A 124 3.48 22.93 9.40
C ASN A 124 2.24 22.07 9.03
N PRO A 125 1.40 21.67 10.01
CA PRO A 125 0.16 20.94 9.77
C PRO A 125 -0.72 21.51 8.66
N TRP A 126 -0.85 22.83 8.52
CA TRP A 126 -1.67 23.43 7.47
C TRP A 126 -1.10 23.20 6.07
N VAL A 127 0.22 23.29 5.92
CA VAL A 127 0.91 22.94 4.67
C VAL A 127 0.82 21.45 4.41
N GLY A 128 0.90 20.62 5.46
CA GLY A 128 0.67 19.19 5.37
C GLY A 128 -0.72 18.84 4.86
N ILE A 129 -1.76 19.56 5.27
CA ILE A 129 -3.14 19.36 4.77
C ILE A 129 -3.19 19.61 3.26
N LEU A 130 -2.63 20.73 2.80
CA LEU A 130 -2.57 21.04 1.38
C LEU A 130 -1.76 20.00 0.61
N GLY A 131 -0.61 19.55 1.15
CA GLY A 131 0.20 18.49 0.56
C GLY A 131 -0.55 17.17 0.45
N GLY A 132 -1.27 16.76 1.51
CA GLY A 132 -2.06 15.53 1.51
C GLY A 132 -3.20 15.55 0.48
N LEU A 133 -3.87 16.69 0.34
CA LEU A 133 -4.90 16.87 -0.69
C LEU A 133 -4.27 16.90 -2.09
N ALA A 134 -3.19 17.65 -2.30
CA ALA A 134 -2.50 17.73 -3.59
C ALA A 134 -2.00 16.35 -4.04
N TYR A 135 -1.49 15.54 -3.12
CA TYR A 135 -1.05 14.18 -3.40
C TYR A 135 -2.24 13.29 -3.81
N ALA A 136 -3.29 13.23 -3.00
CA ALA A 136 -4.43 12.35 -3.24
C ALA A 136 -5.19 12.69 -4.53
N TYR A 137 -5.37 13.99 -4.81
CA TYR A 137 -6.14 14.50 -5.95
C TYR A 137 -5.26 14.91 -7.14
N SER A 138 -3.99 14.54 -7.15
CA SER A 138 -3.14 14.66 -8.34
C SER A 138 -3.83 13.96 -9.52
N THR A 139 -3.85 14.58 -10.70
CA THR A 139 -4.65 14.16 -11.87
C THR A 139 -4.59 12.67 -12.16
N TYR A 140 -3.43 12.05 -11.95
CA TYR A 140 -3.22 10.62 -12.17
C TYR A 140 -4.09 9.72 -11.28
N ASN A 141 -4.27 10.07 -10.00
CA ASN A 141 -4.92 9.23 -9.01
C ASN A 141 -6.43 9.04 -9.29
N PRO A 142 -7.23 10.09 -9.54
CA PRO A 142 -8.61 9.93 -10.00
C PRO A 142 -8.74 9.11 -11.29
N ILE A 143 -7.81 9.28 -12.23
CA ILE A 143 -7.84 8.55 -13.50
C ILE A 143 -7.70 7.05 -13.26
N ILE A 144 -6.71 6.60 -12.48
CA ILE A 144 -6.53 5.18 -12.20
C ILE A 144 -7.68 4.58 -11.38
N VAL A 145 -8.31 5.36 -10.50
CA VAL A 145 -9.53 4.96 -9.79
C VAL A 145 -10.69 4.81 -10.76
N SER A 146 -10.84 5.69 -11.76
CA SER A 146 -11.95 5.61 -12.72
C SER A 146 -11.96 4.31 -13.54
N VAL A 147 -10.78 3.76 -13.82
CA VAL A 147 -10.62 2.55 -14.64
C VAL A 147 -10.63 1.24 -13.84
N GLY A 148 -10.39 1.30 -12.53
CA GLY A 148 -10.38 0.11 -11.66
C GLY A 148 -9.01 -0.41 -11.25
N HIS A 149 -7.95 0.38 -11.44
CA HIS A 149 -6.61 0.09 -10.93
C HIS A 149 -6.54 0.31 -9.40
N ASN A 150 -7.43 -0.34 -8.66
CA ASN A 150 -7.68 -0.15 -7.24
C ASN A 150 -6.46 -0.56 -6.40
N THR A 151 -5.85 -1.70 -6.71
CA THR A 151 -4.61 -2.19 -6.05
C THR A 151 -3.46 -1.21 -6.24
N LYS A 152 -3.31 -0.65 -7.44
CA LYS A 152 -2.31 0.37 -7.76
C LYS A 152 -2.53 1.64 -6.95
N MET A 153 -3.76 2.14 -6.94
CA MET A 153 -4.12 3.33 -6.18
C MET A 153 -3.83 3.13 -4.68
N MET A 154 -4.16 1.97 -4.14
CA MET A 154 -3.89 1.65 -2.73
C MET A 154 -2.39 1.57 -2.42
N SER A 155 -1.58 0.95 -3.29
CA SER A 155 -0.13 0.96 -3.13
C SER A 155 0.45 2.38 -3.17
N ILE A 156 -0.06 3.25 -4.05
CA ILE A 156 0.31 4.68 -4.07
C ILE A 156 -0.09 5.33 -2.75
N ALA A 157 -1.32 5.11 -2.29
CA ALA A 157 -1.85 5.72 -1.08
C ALA A 157 -1.06 5.36 0.20
N TYR A 158 -0.49 4.15 0.30
CA TYR A 158 0.35 3.73 1.44
C TYR A 158 1.84 4.08 1.31
N ALA A 159 2.34 4.37 0.10
CA ALA A 159 3.76 4.63 -0.10
C ALA A 159 4.33 5.76 0.79
N PRO A 160 3.65 6.91 0.99
CA PRO A 160 4.18 7.98 1.81
C PRO A 160 4.38 7.60 3.28
N VAL A 161 3.50 6.78 3.87
CA VAL A 161 3.62 6.40 5.28
C VAL A 161 4.74 5.37 5.51
N VAL A 162 5.04 4.53 4.52
CA VAL A 162 6.25 3.68 4.55
C VAL A 162 7.52 4.54 4.55
N ILE A 163 7.59 5.55 3.67
CA ILE A 163 8.71 6.52 3.65
C ILE A 163 8.81 7.22 5.01
N ALA A 164 7.68 7.62 5.58
CA ALA A 164 7.65 8.28 6.87
C ALA A 164 8.18 7.37 8.01
N GLY A 165 7.86 6.08 7.98
CA GLY A 165 8.43 5.06 8.87
C GLY A 165 9.96 4.98 8.76
N VAL A 166 10.50 4.93 7.55
CA VAL A 166 11.95 4.91 7.32
C VAL A 166 12.61 6.20 7.80
N LEU A 167 11.99 7.36 7.56
CA LEU A 167 12.50 8.64 8.04
C LEU A 167 12.54 8.72 9.58
N LEU A 168 11.59 8.10 10.28
CA LEU A 168 11.63 8.01 11.75
C LEU A 168 12.86 7.24 12.24
N LEU A 169 13.29 6.19 11.52
CA LEU A 169 14.51 5.45 11.84
C LEU A 169 15.75 6.35 11.72
N PHE A 170 15.87 7.11 10.63
CA PHE A 170 16.97 8.08 10.45
C PHE A 170 16.88 9.25 11.45
N LYS A 171 15.72 9.52 12.03
CA LYS A 171 15.53 10.44 13.16
C LYS A 171 15.72 9.78 14.53
N LYS A 172 16.31 8.59 14.58
CA LYS A 172 16.61 7.79 15.80
C LYS A 172 15.39 7.34 16.61
N LYS A 173 14.18 7.43 16.04
CA LYS A 173 12.95 6.90 16.65
C LYS A 173 12.78 5.43 16.26
N TYR A 174 13.72 4.59 16.69
CA TYR A 174 13.90 3.22 16.18
C TYR A 174 12.67 2.34 16.32
N ILE A 175 12.02 2.33 17.50
CA ILE A 175 10.85 1.46 17.75
C ILE A 175 9.67 1.89 16.85
N ALA A 176 9.31 3.17 16.89
CA ALA A 176 8.20 3.68 16.09
C ALA A 176 8.47 3.53 14.59
N GLY A 177 9.69 3.85 14.15
CA GLY A 177 10.09 3.71 12.76
C GLY A 177 10.05 2.26 12.27
N LEU A 178 10.53 1.30 13.08
CA LEU A 178 10.52 -0.12 12.72
C LEU A 178 9.08 -0.64 12.63
N LEU A 179 8.24 -0.35 13.63
CA LEU A 179 6.85 -0.80 13.65
C LEU A 179 6.05 -0.24 12.46
N ILE A 180 6.17 1.06 12.18
CA ILE A 180 5.49 1.71 11.05
C ILE A 180 6.01 1.15 9.72
N THR A 181 7.33 1.03 9.57
CA THR A 181 7.93 0.50 8.34
C THR A 181 7.51 -0.94 8.10
N ALA A 182 7.58 -1.81 9.11
CA ALA A 182 7.20 -3.21 8.99
C ALA A 182 5.71 -3.38 8.67
N PHE A 183 4.84 -2.71 9.42
CA PHE A 183 3.40 -2.81 9.25
C PHE A 183 2.94 -2.29 7.88
N PHE A 184 3.31 -1.05 7.53
CA PHE A 184 2.85 -0.46 6.27
C PHE A 184 3.55 -1.04 5.04
N SER A 185 4.78 -1.57 5.16
CA SER A 185 5.38 -2.37 4.09
C SER A 185 4.58 -3.65 3.88
N GLY A 186 4.14 -4.32 4.95
CA GLY A 186 3.26 -5.47 4.88
C GLY A 186 1.92 -5.15 4.19
N VAL A 187 1.27 -4.06 4.58
CA VAL A 187 0.02 -3.60 3.94
C VAL A 187 0.21 -3.28 2.46
N LEU A 188 1.27 -2.54 2.12
CA LEU A 188 1.57 -2.08 0.77
C LEU A 188 1.93 -3.24 -0.16
N ILE A 189 2.76 -4.18 0.30
CA ILE A 189 3.12 -5.39 -0.44
C ILE A 189 1.88 -6.29 -0.62
N GLY A 190 1.03 -6.37 0.41
CA GLY A 190 -0.23 -7.11 0.37
C GLY A 190 -1.26 -6.58 -0.62
N GLN A 191 -1.11 -5.36 -1.14
CA GLN A 191 -1.92 -4.88 -2.28
C GLN A 191 -1.58 -5.59 -3.59
N ASN A 192 -0.52 -6.40 -3.62
CA ASN A 192 -0.09 -7.19 -4.77
C ASN A 192 0.21 -6.38 -6.05
N HIS A 193 0.70 -5.14 -5.88
CA HIS A 193 1.11 -4.29 -7.01
C HIS A 193 2.63 -4.06 -7.03
N LEU A 194 3.39 -5.09 -7.40
CA LEU A 194 4.86 -5.13 -7.33
C LEU A 194 5.57 -3.93 -7.99
N GLN A 195 5.01 -3.37 -9.06
CA GLN A 195 5.61 -2.20 -9.74
C GLN A 195 5.71 -0.97 -8.82
N ILE A 196 4.69 -0.70 -7.98
CA ILE A 196 4.74 0.44 -7.06
C ILE A 196 5.70 0.15 -5.90
N VAL A 197 5.74 -1.09 -5.42
CA VAL A 197 6.73 -1.53 -4.41
C VAL A 197 8.15 -1.33 -4.92
N TYR A 198 8.42 -1.73 -6.17
CA TYR A 198 9.72 -1.55 -6.82
C TYR A 198 10.13 -0.07 -6.86
N TYR A 199 9.26 0.82 -7.33
CA TYR A 199 9.55 2.27 -7.35
C TYR A 199 9.74 2.85 -5.94
N LEU A 200 8.97 2.38 -4.96
CA LEU A 200 9.12 2.79 -3.57
C LEU A 200 10.49 2.39 -3.00
N ILE A 201 10.97 1.17 -3.28
CA ILE A 201 12.30 0.71 -2.86
C ILE A 201 13.39 1.59 -3.47
N LEU A 202 13.27 2.00 -4.74
CA LEU A 202 14.21 2.93 -5.37
C LEU A 202 14.22 4.29 -4.67
N ILE A 203 13.05 4.85 -4.35
CA ILE A 203 12.92 6.11 -3.61
C ILE A 203 13.55 5.99 -2.22
N ILE A 204 13.23 4.91 -1.47
CA ILE A 204 13.79 4.65 -0.14
C ILE A 204 15.31 4.45 -0.21
N GLY A 205 15.81 3.78 -1.25
CA GLY A 205 17.24 3.59 -1.49
C GLY A 205 17.95 4.92 -1.68
N ALA A 206 17.44 5.77 -2.58
CA ALA A 206 17.99 7.12 -2.81
C ALA A 206 17.93 7.99 -1.54
N LEU A 207 16.81 7.97 -0.82
CA LEU A 207 16.67 8.67 0.47
C LEU A 207 17.69 8.17 1.49
N SER A 208 17.84 6.85 1.63
CA SER A 208 18.76 6.23 2.59
C SER A 208 20.20 6.61 2.29
N ILE A 209 20.61 6.62 1.02
CA ILE A 209 21.94 7.12 0.61
C ILE A 209 22.11 8.57 1.07
N GLY A 210 21.14 9.44 0.81
CA GLY A 210 21.18 10.84 1.25
C GLY A 210 21.36 11.00 2.77
N PHE A 211 20.60 10.24 3.56
CA PHE A 211 20.70 10.27 5.03
C PHE A 211 21.98 9.63 5.57
N LEU A 212 22.53 8.61 4.89
CA LEU A 212 23.83 8.03 5.24
C LEU A 212 24.97 9.02 4.99
N LEU A 213 24.96 9.70 3.84
CA LEU A 213 25.93 10.77 3.54
C LEU A 213 25.84 11.91 4.56
N LYS A 214 24.63 12.29 4.97
CA LYS A 214 24.44 13.27 6.05
C LYS A 214 25.00 12.76 7.39
N SER A 215 24.70 11.52 7.76
CA SER A 215 25.19 10.90 9.00
C SER A 215 26.72 10.77 9.02
N PHE A 216 27.33 10.52 7.85
CA PHE A 216 28.78 10.52 7.68
C PHE A 216 29.38 11.91 7.95
N LYS A 217 28.83 12.96 7.32
CA LYS A 217 29.27 14.35 7.54
C LYS A 217 29.12 14.79 8.99
N GLU A 218 28.06 14.36 9.67
CA GLU A 218 27.77 14.68 11.07
C GLU A 218 28.52 13.80 12.08
N LYS A 219 29.41 12.89 11.62
CA LYS A 219 30.16 11.93 12.45
C LYS A 219 29.27 11.00 13.29
N GLN A 220 28.07 10.70 12.79
CA GLN A 220 27.06 9.84 13.44
C GLN A 220 26.71 8.60 12.59
N ILE A 221 27.68 8.11 11.80
CA ILE A 221 27.46 7.05 10.82
C ILE A 221 26.88 5.77 11.43
N GLY A 222 27.24 5.42 12.67
CA GLY A 222 26.70 4.27 13.38
C GLY A 222 25.17 4.33 13.51
N SER A 223 24.60 5.50 13.80
CA SER A 223 23.15 5.67 13.85
C SER A 223 22.48 5.56 12.47
N GLY A 224 23.16 6.02 11.42
CA GLY A 224 22.71 5.85 10.03
C GLY A 224 22.68 4.39 9.60
N ILE A 225 23.71 3.61 9.96
CA ILE A 225 23.77 2.17 9.67
C ILE A 225 22.69 1.41 10.44
N ILE A 226 22.47 1.73 11.72
CA ILE A 226 21.38 1.14 12.52
C ILE A 226 20.03 1.44 11.88
N ALA A 227 19.79 2.70 11.47
CA ALA A 227 18.56 3.10 10.81
C ALA A 227 18.34 2.32 9.49
N LEU A 228 19.38 2.16 8.67
CA LEU A 228 19.32 1.37 7.44
C LEU A 228 19.01 -0.10 7.71
N ALA A 229 19.69 -0.70 8.69
CA ALA A 229 19.48 -2.09 9.07
C ALA A 229 18.04 -2.32 9.55
N LEU A 230 17.51 -1.42 10.39
CA LEU A 230 16.12 -1.49 10.85
C LEU A 230 15.13 -1.27 9.71
N ALA A 231 15.43 -0.41 8.73
CA ALA A 231 14.58 -0.21 7.56
C ALA A 231 14.52 -1.48 6.71
N ALA A 232 15.67 -2.13 6.49
CA ALA A 232 15.77 -3.41 5.80
C ALA A 232 15.00 -4.52 6.54
N ILE A 233 15.17 -4.63 7.87
CA ILE A 233 14.41 -5.58 8.70
C ILE A 233 12.91 -5.34 8.57
N GLY A 234 12.45 -4.07 8.65
CA GLY A 234 11.04 -3.74 8.46
C GLY A 234 10.51 -4.15 7.08
N GLY A 235 11.28 -3.89 6.02
CA GLY A 235 10.93 -4.33 4.67
C GLY A 235 10.85 -5.86 4.54
N ILE A 236 11.82 -6.59 5.11
CA ILE A 236 11.85 -8.06 5.10
C ILE A 236 10.67 -8.64 5.87
N ILE A 237 10.31 -8.07 7.02
CA ILE A 237 9.10 -8.47 7.77
C ILE A 237 7.86 -8.28 6.91
N GLY A 238 7.73 -7.11 6.26
CA GLY A 238 6.62 -6.83 5.35
C GLY A 238 6.52 -7.83 4.18
N LEU A 239 7.67 -8.23 3.62
CA LEU A 239 7.75 -9.25 2.58
C LEU A 239 7.34 -10.63 3.12
N GLY A 240 7.87 -11.02 4.29
CA GLY A 240 7.61 -12.31 4.92
C GLY A 240 6.14 -12.51 5.30
N ILE A 241 5.46 -11.45 5.75
CA ILE A 241 4.01 -11.45 6.01
C ILE A 241 3.20 -11.84 4.77
N ASN A 242 3.69 -11.47 3.58
CA ASN A 242 3.01 -11.70 2.30
C ASN A 242 3.64 -12.87 1.50
N ALA A 243 4.48 -13.70 2.15
CA ALA A 243 5.15 -14.81 1.48
C ALA A 243 4.19 -15.78 0.79
N SER A 244 3.04 -16.08 1.41
CA SER A 244 2.01 -16.96 0.83
C SER A 244 1.37 -16.43 -0.45
N LEU A 245 1.47 -15.12 -0.71
CA LEU A 245 0.96 -14.47 -1.91
C LEU A 245 2.06 -14.28 -2.97
N ILE A 246 3.29 -13.98 -2.54
CA ILE A 246 4.40 -13.66 -3.43
C ILE A 246 5.14 -14.91 -3.93
N MET A 247 5.36 -15.92 -3.08
CA MET A 247 6.13 -17.11 -3.46
C MET A 247 5.49 -17.88 -4.62
N PRO A 248 4.17 -18.19 -4.60
CA PRO A 248 3.54 -18.86 -5.75
C PRO A 248 3.62 -18.04 -7.03
N THR A 249 3.59 -16.72 -6.92
CA THR A 249 3.75 -15.80 -8.05
C THR A 249 5.17 -15.78 -8.57
N TYR A 250 6.16 -15.84 -7.69
CA TYR A 250 7.58 -15.96 -8.06
C TYR A 250 7.86 -17.27 -8.79
N ASP A 251 7.31 -18.39 -8.32
CA ASP A 251 7.47 -19.68 -8.98
C ASP A 251 6.74 -19.73 -10.32
N TYR A 252 5.50 -19.23 -10.37
CA TYR A 252 4.76 -19.11 -11.63
C TYR A 252 5.48 -18.23 -12.65
N ALA A 253 6.08 -17.11 -12.22
CA ALA A 253 6.77 -16.19 -13.13
C ALA A 253 7.92 -16.85 -13.91
N LYS A 254 8.60 -17.85 -13.33
CA LYS A 254 9.67 -18.63 -13.98
C LYS A 254 9.15 -19.48 -15.14
N GLU A 255 7.86 -19.82 -15.14
CA GLU A 255 7.19 -20.63 -16.17
C GLU A 255 6.45 -19.77 -17.20
N THR A 256 6.65 -18.44 -17.17
CA THR A 256 6.00 -17.49 -18.10
C THR A 256 7.01 -16.77 -18.96
N MET A 257 6.56 -16.11 -20.03
CA MET A 257 7.42 -15.27 -20.88
C MET A 257 8.09 -14.08 -20.14
N ARG A 258 7.69 -13.79 -18.89
CA ARG A 258 8.26 -12.68 -18.10
C ARG A 258 9.51 -13.06 -17.31
N GLY A 259 9.67 -14.33 -16.96
CA GLY A 259 10.78 -14.80 -16.12
C GLY A 259 11.40 -16.12 -16.58
N GLY A 260 10.73 -16.85 -17.46
CA GLY A 260 11.22 -18.08 -18.08
C GLY A 260 11.89 -17.83 -19.41
N VAL A 261 12.88 -18.67 -19.72
CA VAL A 261 13.42 -18.82 -21.07
C VAL A 261 12.59 -19.89 -21.75
N SER A 262 11.93 -19.55 -22.87
CA SER A 262 11.16 -20.55 -23.61
C SER A 262 12.12 -21.64 -24.13
N GLN A 263 11.76 -22.91 -23.91
CA GLN A 263 12.49 -24.03 -24.48
C GLN A 263 12.53 -24.00 -26.02
N LEU A 264 11.58 -23.29 -26.64
CA LEU A 264 11.53 -23.07 -28.10
C LEU A 264 12.46 -21.93 -28.57
N THR A 265 13.02 -21.14 -27.66
CA THR A 265 14.02 -20.09 -27.95
C THR A 265 15.43 -20.47 -27.50
N LEU A 266 15.62 -21.68 -26.98
CA LEU A 266 16.94 -22.28 -26.77
C LEU A 266 17.43 -22.85 -28.11
N SER A 267 17.84 -21.95 -29.00
CA SER A 267 18.59 -22.26 -30.24
C SER A 267 20.00 -21.71 -30.14
#